data_AF-A0A1W0E7F4-F1
#
_entry.id   AF-A0A1W0E7F4-F1
#
_cell.length_a   1.000
_cell.length_b   1.000
_cell.length_c   1.000
_cell.angle_alpha   90.00
_cell.angle_beta   90.00
_cell.angle_gamma   90.00
#
_symmetry.space_group_name_H-M   'P 1'
#
loop_
_entity.id
_entity.type
_entity.pdbx_description
1 polymer ?
#
loop_
_entity_poly.entity_id
_entity_poly.type
_entity_poly.pdbx_seq_one_letter_code
_entity_poly.pdbx_strand_id
1 'polypeptide(L)' 'MENSLVVKEGYVDSTVLSAKVEDKFQFIRIGYFCCDKDSTFEKDKKLVFNLTLELNKGY' A
#
# COMPACT_ATOMS: atom_id res chain seq x y z
N MET A 1 22.34 -1.87 8.58
CA MET A 1 20.94 -1.43 8.38
C MET A 1 20.66 -1.27 6.89
N GLU A 2 20.95 -2.31 6.10
CA GLU A 2 20.56 -2.31 4.69
C GLU A 2 19.18 -2.97 4.62
N ASN A 3 18.24 -2.35 3.88
CA ASN A 3 16.85 -2.80 3.68
C ASN A 3 15.80 -2.40 4.73
N SER A 4 15.99 -1.33 5.51
CA SER A 4 14.93 -0.80 6.39
C SER A 4 13.70 -0.27 5.63
N LEU A 5 13.90 0.16 4.38
CA LEU A 5 12.86 0.62 3.47
C LEU A 5 13.13 0.07 2.06
N VAL A 6 12.11 -0.50 1.44
CA VAL A 6 12.14 -0.93 0.05
C VAL A 6 10.94 -0.34 -0.66
N VAL A 7 11.18 0.54 -1.64
CA VAL A 7 10.13 1.16 -2.46
C VAL A 7 9.88 0.27 -3.69
N LYS A 8 8.61 -0.01 -3.97
CA LYS A 8 8.19 -0.79 -5.13
C LYS A 8 7.08 -0.05 -5.86
N GLU A 9 7.19 0.02 -7.18
CA GLU A 9 6.11 0.46 -8.06
C GLU A 9 5.34 -0.77 -8.57
N GLY A 10 4.03 -0.63 -8.71
CA GLY A 10 3.19 -1.74 -9.13
C GLY A 10 1.77 -1.29 -9.46
N TYR A 11 0.95 -2.27 -9.82
CA TYR A 11 -0.46 -2.07 -10.13
C TYR A 11 -1.32 -2.64 -9.01
N VAL A 12 -2.43 -1.98 -8.75
CA VAL A 12 -3.43 -2.35 -7.75
C VAL A 12 -4.81 -2.17 -8.34
N ASP A 13 -5.78 -2.90 -7.80
CA ASP A 13 -7.16 -2.86 -8.26
C ASP A 13 -7.80 -1.45 -8.11
N SER A 14 -8.75 -1.12 -9.00
CA SER A 14 -9.42 0.19 -9.03
C SER A 14 -10.22 0.54 -7.76
N THR A 15 -10.54 -0.45 -6.91
CA THR A 15 -11.20 -0.23 -5.62
C THR A 15 -10.45 0.71 -4.69
N VAL A 16 -9.13 0.85 -4.82
CA VAL A 16 -8.35 1.77 -3.97
C VAL A 16 -8.42 3.23 -4.45
N LEU A 17 -9.09 3.53 -5.57
CA LEU A 17 -9.16 4.88 -6.11
C LEU A 17 -9.91 5.86 -5.18
N SER A 18 -10.80 5.37 -4.31
CA SER A 18 -11.49 6.19 -3.32
C SER A 18 -10.83 6.16 -1.93
N ALA A 19 -9.62 5.60 -1.83
CA ALA A 19 -8.89 5.55 -0.56
C ALA A 19 -8.62 6.96 -0.02
N LYS A 20 -8.67 7.09 1.29
CA LYS A 20 -8.24 8.25 2.06
C LYS A 20 -6.97 7.90 2.81
N VAL A 21 -6.24 8.93 3.25
CA VAL A 21 -5.08 8.74 4.14
C VAL A 21 -5.53 7.95 5.38
N GLU A 22 -4.70 7.00 5.80
CA GLU A 22 -4.97 6.05 6.90
C GLU A 22 -5.99 4.93 6.62
N ASP A 23 -6.61 4.89 5.44
CA ASP A 23 -7.45 3.74 5.07
C ASP A 23 -6.62 2.45 5.01
N LYS A 24 -7.20 1.37 5.52
CA LYS A 24 -6.56 0.07 5.66
C LYS A 24 -7.08 -0.90 4.62
N PHE A 25 -6.16 -1.60 3.96
CA PHE A 25 -6.46 -2.57 2.92
C PHE A 25 -5.75 -3.89 3.18
N GLN A 26 -6.37 -4.98 2.78
CA GLN A 26 -5.69 -6.26 2.65
C GLN A 26 -5.39 -6.49 1.17
N PHE A 27 -4.12 -6.46 0.79
CA PHE A 27 -3.72 -6.89 -0.54
C PHE A 27 -3.60 -8.42 -0.53
N ILE A 28 -4.49 -9.06 -1.29
CA ILE A 28 -4.70 -10.51 -1.26
C ILE A 28 -3.39 -11.25 -1.51
N ARG A 29 -3.07 -12.21 -0.64
CA ARG A 29 -1.82 -13.01 -0.63
C ARG A 29 -0.53 -12.22 -0.40
N ILE A 30 -0.59 -10.93 -0.09
CA ILE A 30 0.58 -10.10 0.16
C ILE A 30 0.65 -9.70 1.63
N GLY A 31 -0.33 -8.91 2.10
CA GLY A 31 -0.22 -8.27 3.41
C GLY A 31 -1.34 -7.28 3.68
N TYR A 32 -1.25 -6.66 4.84
CA TYR A 32 -2.07 -5.52 5.24
C TYR A 32 -1.30 -4.24 4.97
N PHE A 33 -1.98 -3.30 4.33
CA PHE A 33 -1.43 -2.03 3.89
C PHE A 33 -2.25 -0.87 4.43
N CYS A 34 -1.61 0.27 4.55
CA CYS A 34 -2.21 1.54 4.95
C CYS A 34 -1.93 2.59 3.87
N CYS A 35 -2.93 3.39 3.51
CA CYS A 35 -2.75 4.51 2.59
C CYS A 35 -1.91 5.61 3.25
N ASP A 36 -0.77 5.94 2.64
CA ASP A 36 0.17 6.92 3.15
C ASP A 36 -0.30 8.35 2.83
N LYS A 37 0.06 9.30 3.70
CA LYS A 37 -0.22 10.73 3.56
C LYS A 37 0.43 11.38 2.34
N ASP A 38 1.50 10.77 1.82
CA ASP A 38 2.22 11.21 0.63
C ASP A 38 1.48 10.81 -0.68
N SER A 39 0.30 10.18 -0.56
CA SER A 39 -0.57 9.88 -1.70
C SER A 39 -1.19 11.15 -2.29
N THR A 40 -1.15 11.28 -3.62
CA THR A 40 -1.83 12.35 -4.37
C THR A 40 -3.12 11.80 -5.00
N PHE A 41 -4.25 12.45 -4.72
CA PHE A 41 -5.58 11.99 -5.15
C PHE A 41 -6.17 12.81 -6.32
N GLU A 42 -5.39 13.74 -6.86
CA GLU A 42 -5.81 14.70 -7.90
C GLU A 42 -5.46 14.22 -9.32
N LYS A 43 -5.18 15.13 -10.27
CA LYS A 43 -4.98 14.84 -11.70
C LYS A 43 -3.78 13.92 -11.97
N ASP A 44 -2.71 14.05 -11.20
CA ASP A 44 -1.53 13.18 -11.25
C ASP A 44 -1.56 12.19 -10.10
N LYS A 45 -2.51 11.26 -10.16
CA LYS A 45 -2.84 10.34 -9.08
C LYS A 45 -1.70 9.35 -8.81
N LYS A 46 -0.99 9.54 -7.70
CA LYS A 46 0.06 8.66 -7.20
C LYS A 46 -0.34 8.17 -5.82
N LEU A 47 -0.83 6.94 -5.75
CA LEU A 47 -1.20 6.31 -4.48
C LEU A 47 0.02 5.61 -3.88
N VAL A 48 0.27 5.86 -2.60
CA VAL A 48 1.37 5.26 -1.83
C VAL A 48 0.77 4.44 -0.70
N PHE A 49 1.21 3.18 -0.57
CA PHE A 49 0.73 2.25 0.45
C PHE A 49 1.89 1.70 1.26
N ASN A 50 1.81 1.86 2.58
CA ASN A 50 2.78 1.29 3.50
C ASN A 50 2.36 -0.13 3.90
N LEU A 51 3.29 -1.06 3.84
CA LEU A 51 3.11 -2.42 4.35
C LEU A 51 3.13 -2.38 5.88
N THR A 52 1.97 -2.64 6.50
CA THR A 52 1.82 -2.70 7.96
C THR A 52 2.25 -4.06 8.49
N LEU A 53 1.75 -5.13 7.86
CA LEU A 53 2.01 -6.52 8.27
C LEU A 53 2.00 -7.43 7.04
N GLU A 54 2.99 -8.31 6.93
CA GLU A 54 3.00 -9.36 5.93
C GLU A 54 2.00 -10.47 6.30
N LEU A 55 1.36 -11.08 5.29
CA LEU A 55 0.59 -12.29 5.54
C LEU A 55 1.53 -13.42 5.94
N ASN A 56 1.14 -14.19 6.96
CA ASN A 56 1.88 -15.37 7.36
C ASN A 56 1.94 -16.37 6.20
N LYS A 57 3.14 -16.62 5.70
CA LYS A 57 3.42 -17.73 4.80
C LYS A 57 3.58 -18.95 5.70
N GLY A 58 2.48 -19.66 5.95
CA GLY A 58 2.45 -20.79 6.87
C GLY A 58 3.68 -21.70 6.73
N TYR A 59 4.24 -22.10 7.87
CA TYR A 59 5.40 -22.98 7.98
C TYR A 59 5.06 -24.43 7.65
#